data_AF-A0A1F9UXA4-F1
#
_entry.id   AF-A0A1F9UXA4-F1
#
_cell.length_a   1.000
_cell.length_b   1.000
_cell.length_c   1.000
_cell.angle_alpha   90.00
_cell.angle_beta   90.00
_cell.angle_gamma   90.00
#
_symmetry.space_group_name_H-M   'P 1'
#
loop_
_entity.id
_entity.type
_entity.pdbx_description
1 polymer ?
#
loop_
_entity_poly.entity_id
_entity_poly.type
_entity_poly.pdbx_seq_one_letter_code
_entity_poly.pdbx_strand_id
1 'polypeptide(L)'
;MTTDRKATPERARKAPKAPARSGELGKVLPVVRRREKPRKRGGRPSIIEPAVVEAIVRTVRLGNYRDTAAVYAGIGKRTLYTWLARGRAERERVDREGGKASELELPYVELLSAIEHAEAEAVTFAAARYRQLMESEDEMVAERAVRNFLERKDPAGWARIDRHEVMVGGDPGRPLEVSLTIKEQRDRAAAILTELVAANAIDAAIVDVAALPSPEEKPRKRKGAA
;
A
#
# COMPACT_ATOMS: atom_id res chain seq x y z
N MET A 1 -60.29 -62.66 21.68
CA MET A 1 -61.54 -61.96 21.35
C MET A 1 -61.57 -60.68 22.18
N THR A 2 -61.83 -59.47 21.72
CA THR A 2 -62.08 -58.88 20.41
C THR A 2 -62.08 -57.36 20.65
N THR A 3 -61.37 -56.62 19.80
CA THR A 3 -61.46 -55.17 19.39
C THR A 3 -62.17 -54.18 20.33
N ASP A 4 -61.70 -52.94 20.51
CA ASP A 4 -61.72 -51.91 19.47
C ASP A 4 -61.09 -50.61 20.03
N ARG A 5 -60.00 -50.12 19.44
CA ARG A 5 -59.50 -48.75 19.65
C ARG A 5 -59.79 -47.98 18.38
N LYS A 6 -60.74 -47.04 18.49
CA LYS A 6 -61.13 -46.07 17.46
C LYS A 6 -59.91 -45.42 16.78
N ALA A 7 -59.86 -45.58 15.46
CA ALA A 7 -59.01 -44.81 14.56
C ALA A 7 -59.58 -43.40 14.36
N THR A 8 -58.72 -42.39 14.48
CA THR A 8 -58.96 -41.00 14.07
C THR A 8 -58.02 -40.72 12.89
N PRO A 9 -58.46 -40.03 11.82
CA PRO A 9 -57.77 -40.07 10.53
C PRO A 9 -56.47 -39.26 10.52
N GLU A 10 -55.46 -39.89 9.95
CA GLU A 10 -54.14 -39.38 9.63
C GLU A 10 -54.23 -38.19 8.66
N ARG A 11 -54.05 -36.98 9.18
CA ARG A 11 -53.86 -35.77 8.37
C ARG A 11 -52.53 -35.90 7.64
N ALA A 12 -52.59 -36.23 6.35
CA ALA A 12 -51.48 -36.15 5.41
C ALA A 12 -50.80 -34.77 5.47
N ARG A 13 -49.66 -34.69 6.16
CA ARG A 13 -48.75 -33.54 6.07
C ARG A 13 -47.91 -33.71 4.81
N LYS A 14 -48.29 -32.97 3.78
CA LYS A 14 -47.55 -32.84 2.52
C LYS A 14 -46.13 -32.35 2.84
N ALA A 15 -45.13 -33.17 2.56
CA ALA A 15 -43.72 -32.82 2.72
C ALA A 15 -43.37 -31.59 1.85
N PRO A 16 -42.54 -30.64 2.33
CA PRO A 16 -42.07 -29.53 1.51
C PRO A 16 -41.12 -30.06 0.43
N LYS A 17 -41.45 -29.74 -0.83
CA LYS A 17 -40.64 -30.05 -2.01
C LYS A 17 -39.31 -29.28 -1.90
N ALA A 18 -38.20 -30.00 -1.77
CA ALA A 18 -36.86 -29.44 -1.87
C ALA A 18 -36.68 -28.70 -3.22
N PRO A 19 -36.19 -27.45 -3.24
CA PRO A 19 -35.79 -26.83 -4.50
C PRO A 19 -34.44 -27.41 -4.94
N ALA A 20 -34.39 -27.76 -6.23
CA ALA A 20 -33.27 -28.35 -6.92
C ALA A 20 -31.97 -27.53 -6.74
N ARG A 21 -30.86 -28.24 -6.49
CA ARG A 21 -29.52 -27.72 -6.74
C ARG A 21 -29.22 -27.81 -8.23
N SER A 22 -28.43 -26.83 -8.68
CA SER A 22 -27.57 -26.85 -9.87
C SER A 22 -28.22 -26.40 -11.19
N GLY A 23 -27.88 -25.17 -11.58
CA GLY A 23 -28.07 -24.65 -12.93
C GLY A 23 -28.26 -23.15 -12.91
N GLU A 24 -27.34 -22.40 -13.53
CA GLU A 24 -27.45 -20.97 -13.85
C GLU A 24 -27.16 -19.99 -12.69
N LEU A 25 -25.88 -19.91 -12.33
CA LEU A 25 -25.30 -18.62 -11.94
C LEU A 25 -25.46 -17.67 -13.13
N GLY A 26 -26.48 -16.82 -13.06
CA GLY A 26 -26.73 -15.76 -14.03
C GLY A 26 -25.47 -14.93 -14.24
N LYS A 27 -24.87 -15.08 -15.42
CA LYS A 27 -23.89 -14.14 -15.96
C LYS A 27 -24.60 -12.81 -16.21
N VAL A 28 -24.74 -11.99 -15.17
CA VAL A 28 -25.07 -10.57 -15.35
C VAL A 28 -23.74 -9.81 -15.47
N LEU A 29 -23.02 -10.05 -16.57
CA LEU A 29 -22.05 -9.07 -17.03
C LEU A 29 -22.87 -7.94 -17.67
N PRO A 30 -22.62 -6.67 -17.32
CA PRO A 30 -23.40 -5.57 -17.85
C PRO A 30 -23.29 -5.56 -19.37
N VAL A 31 -24.45 -5.46 -20.02
CA VAL A 31 -24.61 -5.28 -21.47
C VAL A 31 -23.66 -4.17 -21.92
N VAL A 32 -22.60 -4.55 -22.65
CA VAL A 32 -21.80 -3.58 -23.40
C VAL A 32 -22.73 -3.01 -24.47
N ARG A 33 -23.32 -1.85 -24.20
CA ARG A 33 -24.15 -1.14 -25.18
C ARG A 33 -23.28 -0.92 -26.41
N ARG A 34 -23.69 -1.50 -27.54
CA ARG A 34 -23.02 -1.35 -28.83
C ARG A 34 -22.91 0.14 -29.13
N ARG A 35 -21.69 0.66 -29.16
CA ARG A 35 -21.39 2.08 -29.34
C ARG A 35 -21.96 2.54 -30.69
N GLU A 36 -23.04 3.31 -30.70
CA GLU A 36 -23.49 4.01 -31.90
C GLU A 36 -22.42 5.05 -32.28
N LYS A 37 -22.02 5.07 -33.55
CA LYS A 37 -21.01 6.02 -34.05
C LYS A 37 -21.61 7.43 -34.06
N PRO A 38 -21.04 8.42 -33.35
CA PRO A 38 -21.53 9.79 -33.44
C PRO A 38 -21.22 10.38 -34.81
N ARG A 39 -22.20 11.11 -35.37
CA ARG A 39 -22.07 11.84 -36.65
C ARG A 39 -21.05 12.97 -36.47
N LYS A 40 -20.07 13.03 -37.39
CA LYS A 40 -18.99 14.02 -37.36
C LYS A 40 -19.51 15.43 -37.66
N ARG A 41 -19.22 16.37 -36.77
CA ARG A 41 -19.05 17.81 -37.08
C ARG A 41 -17.86 18.32 -36.26
N GLY A 42 -16.84 18.85 -36.97
CA GLY A 42 -15.73 19.70 -36.50
C GLY A 42 -14.96 19.34 -35.22
N GLY A 43 -13.69 18.95 -35.36
CA GLY A 43 -12.76 18.70 -34.24
C GLY A 43 -12.52 17.21 -33.97
N ARG A 44 -11.27 16.83 -33.69
CA ARG A 44 -10.93 15.46 -33.24
C ARG A 44 -11.64 15.24 -31.90
N PRO A 45 -12.59 14.28 -31.78
CA PRO A 45 -13.29 14.05 -30.52
C PRO A 45 -12.27 13.84 -29.41
N SER A 46 -12.48 14.48 -28.25
CA SER A 46 -11.72 14.15 -27.06
C SER A 46 -11.90 12.65 -26.80
N ILE A 47 -10.79 11.93 -26.67
CA ILE A 47 -10.78 10.47 -26.53
C ILE A 47 -11.40 10.04 -25.18
N ILE A 48 -11.57 11.01 -24.26
CA ILE A 48 -12.04 10.78 -22.91
C ILE A 48 -13.57 10.69 -22.88
N GLU A 49 -14.07 9.56 -22.42
CA GLU A 49 -15.51 9.32 -22.27
C GLU A 49 -15.97 9.78 -20.89
N PRO A 50 -17.06 10.58 -20.76
CA PRO A 50 -17.51 11.08 -19.47
C PRO A 50 -17.79 9.99 -18.43
N ALA A 51 -18.34 8.85 -18.86
CA ALA A 51 -18.59 7.70 -17.98
C ALA A 51 -17.30 7.11 -17.37
N VAL A 52 -16.19 7.15 -18.13
CA VAL A 52 -14.88 6.70 -17.64
C VAL A 52 -14.34 7.68 -16.60
N VAL A 53 -14.47 8.99 -16.85
CA VAL A 53 -14.09 10.04 -15.89
C VAL A 53 -14.84 9.88 -14.58
N GLU A 54 -16.16 9.75 -14.65
CA GLU A 54 -17.00 9.58 -13.47
C GLU A 54 -16.62 8.32 -12.68
N ALA A 55 -16.40 7.19 -13.36
CA ALA A 55 -15.97 5.95 -12.72
C ALA A 55 -14.63 6.11 -12.00
N ILE A 56 -13.66 6.81 -12.62
CA ILE A 56 -12.35 7.07 -12.00
C ILE A 56 -12.52 7.96 -10.77
N VAL A 57 -13.16 9.12 -10.93
CA VAL A 57 -13.35 10.11 -9.86
C VAL A 57 -14.09 9.50 -8.67
N ARG A 58 -15.19 8.78 -8.92
CA ARG A 58 -15.94 8.08 -7.87
C ARG A 58 -15.08 7.06 -7.14
N THR A 59 -14.26 6.29 -7.86
CA THR A 59 -13.43 5.26 -7.24
C THR A 59 -12.31 5.85 -6.39
N VAL A 60 -11.70 6.95 -6.86
CA VAL A 60 -10.70 7.72 -6.11
C VAL A 60 -11.32 8.36 -4.86
N ARG A 61 -12.52 8.93 -4.97
CA ARG A 61 -13.29 9.51 -3.85
C ARG A 61 -13.54 8.50 -2.73
N LEU A 62 -13.70 7.22 -3.07
CA LEU A 62 -13.82 6.12 -2.10
C LEU A 62 -12.48 5.75 -1.43
N GLY A 63 -11.40 6.46 -1.73
CA GLY A 63 -10.07 6.23 -1.15
C GLY A 63 -9.17 5.30 -1.97
N ASN A 64 -9.60 4.81 -3.13
CA ASN A 64 -8.74 3.93 -3.93
C ASN A 64 -7.55 4.68 -4.53
N TYR A 65 -6.51 3.93 -4.92
CA TYR A 65 -5.40 4.48 -5.69
C TYR A 65 -5.81 4.72 -7.15
N ARG A 66 -5.19 5.70 -7.80
CA ARG A 66 -5.42 6.04 -9.22
C ARG A 66 -5.29 4.82 -10.14
N ASP A 67 -4.32 3.96 -9.87
CA ASP A 67 -4.12 2.68 -10.56
C ASP A 67 -5.34 1.75 -10.49
N THR A 68 -5.90 1.59 -9.30
CA THR A 68 -7.10 0.77 -9.09
C THR A 68 -8.30 1.41 -9.78
N ALA A 69 -8.44 2.74 -9.69
CA ALA A 69 -9.50 3.48 -10.34
C ALA A 69 -9.45 3.36 -11.87
N ALA A 70 -8.25 3.40 -12.46
CA ALA A 70 -8.05 3.19 -13.89
C ALA A 70 -8.54 1.80 -14.34
N VAL A 71 -8.10 0.76 -13.65
CA VAL A 71 -8.49 -0.63 -13.94
C VAL A 71 -9.99 -0.83 -13.74
N TYR A 72 -10.56 -0.29 -12.65
CA TYR A 72 -11.99 -0.34 -12.37
C TYR A 72 -12.84 0.35 -13.45
N ALA A 73 -12.36 1.48 -13.99
CA ALA A 73 -13.00 2.19 -15.09
C ALA A 73 -12.75 1.58 -16.47
N GLY A 74 -12.01 0.46 -16.55
CA GLY A 74 -11.75 -0.25 -17.80
C GLY A 74 -10.66 0.35 -18.68
N ILE A 75 -9.78 1.19 -18.14
CA ILE A 75 -8.64 1.77 -18.87
C ILE A 75 -7.30 1.28 -18.31
N GLY A 76 -6.27 1.27 -19.16
CA GLY A 76 -4.90 1.00 -18.72
C GLY A 76 -4.36 2.12 -17.83
N LYS A 77 -3.56 1.76 -16.82
CA LYS A 77 -2.88 2.71 -15.91
C LYS A 77 -2.10 3.78 -16.69
N ARG A 78 -1.35 3.35 -17.71
CA ARG A 78 -0.58 4.25 -18.60
C ARG A 78 -1.46 5.32 -19.24
N THR A 79 -2.66 4.96 -19.68
CA THR A 79 -3.62 5.88 -20.27
C THR A 79 -4.02 6.98 -19.29
N LEU A 80 -4.37 6.60 -18.05
CA LEU A 80 -4.69 7.56 -17.01
C LEU A 80 -3.51 8.51 -16.75
N TYR A 81 -2.29 7.98 -16.56
CA TYR A 81 -1.14 8.84 -16.32
C TYR A 81 -0.80 9.76 -17.50
N THR A 82 -0.98 9.31 -18.74
CA THR A 82 -0.84 10.17 -19.92
C THR A 82 -1.87 11.30 -19.91
N TRP A 83 -3.12 11.03 -19.57
CA TRP A 83 -4.15 12.06 -19.43
C TRP A 83 -3.81 13.07 -18.33
N LEU A 84 -3.38 12.59 -17.16
CA LEU A 84 -2.98 13.47 -16.06
C LEU A 84 -1.73 14.29 -16.38
N ALA A 85 -0.77 13.73 -17.14
CA ALA A 85 0.41 14.45 -17.59
C ALA A 85 0.04 15.60 -18.53
N ARG A 86 -0.92 15.39 -19.44
CA ARG A 86 -1.45 16.45 -20.31
C ARG A 86 -2.14 17.56 -19.52
N GLY A 87 -3.01 17.19 -18.57
CA GLY A 87 -3.67 18.17 -17.70
C GLY A 87 -2.68 19.01 -16.90
N ARG A 88 -1.61 18.40 -16.37
CA ARG A 88 -0.54 19.13 -15.66
C ARG A 88 0.22 20.07 -16.60
N ALA A 89 0.64 19.57 -17.76
CA ALA A 89 1.39 20.37 -18.73
C ALA A 89 0.58 21.60 -19.20
N GLU A 90 -0.72 21.45 -19.44
CA GLU A 90 -1.56 22.58 -19.83
C GLU A 90 -1.78 23.56 -18.66
N ARG A 91 -1.97 23.07 -17.44
CA ARG A 91 -2.06 23.93 -16.25
C ARG A 91 -0.78 24.74 -16.07
N GLU A 92 0.38 24.10 -16.14
CA GLU A 92 1.69 24.77 -16.07
C GLU A 92 1.90 25.79 -17.20
N ARG A 93 1.43 25.48 -18.42
CA ARG A 93 1.48 26.41 -19.56
C ARG A 93 0.64 27.65 -19.28
N VAL A 94 -0.61 27.47 -18.82
CA VAL A 94 -1.52 28.56 -18.46
C VAL A 94 -0.95 29.41 -17.31
N ASP A 95 -0.37 28.80 -16.29
CA ASP A 95 0.23 29.52 -15.15
C ASP A 95 1.44 30.36 -15.57
N ARG A 96 2.25 29.87 -16.52
CA ARG A 96 3.46 30.55 -17.01
C ARG A 96 3.15 31.66 -18.02
N GLU A 97 2.31 31.37 -19.01
CA GLU A 97 2.06 32.24 -20.16
C GLU A 97 0.82 33.13 -19.96
N GLY A 98 -0.02 32.82 -18.99
CA GLY A 98 -1.34 33.41 -18.81
C GLY A 98 -2.36 32.90 -19.82
N GLY A 99 -3.63 33.25 -19.60
CA GLY A 99 -4.74 32.90 -20.49
C GLY A 99 -5.61 31.74 -19.99
N LYS A 100 -6.23 31.01 -20.92
CA LYS A 100 -7.13 29.89 -20.62
C LYS A 100 -6.58 28.60 -21.19
N ALA A 101 -6.98 27.48 -20.58
CA ALA A 101 -6.71 26.16 -21.14
C ALA A 101 -7.34 26.03 -22.53
N SER A 102 -6.60 25.44 -23.47
CA SER A 102 -7.12 25.16 -24.80
C SER A 102 -8.30 24.19 -24.75
N GLU A 103 -9.27 24.33 -25.65
CA GLU A 103 -10.47 23.46 -25.69
C GLU A 103 -10.12 21.97 -25.81
N LEU A 104 -9.00 21.65 -26.47
CA LEU A 104 -8.51 20.28 -26.64
C LEU A 104 -7.92 19.69 -25.35
N GLU A 105 -7.32 20.52 -24.50
CA GLU A 105 -6.68 20.09 -23.26
C GLU A 105 -7.59 20.23 -22.03
N LEU A 106 -8.64 21.06 -22.13
CA LEU A 106 -9.57 21.33 -21.05
C LEU A 106 -10.12 20.06 -20.37
N PRO A 107 -10.55 18.99 -21.08
CA PRO A 107 -11.03 17.77 -20.43
C PRO A 107 -9.98 17.07 -19.54
N TYR A 108 -8.69 17.20 -19.87
CA TYR A 108 -7.62 16.60 -19.07
C TYR A 108 -7.29 17.45 -17.84
N VAL A 109 -7.39 18.78 -17.96
CA VAL A 109 -7.28 19.70 -16.82
C VAL A 109 -8.43 19.47 -15.85
N GLU A 110 -9.66 19.34 -16.35
CA GLU A 110 -10.84 19.04 -15.55
C GLU A 110 -10.75 17.68 -14.85
N LEU A 111 -10.31 16.63 -15.57
CA LEU A 111 -10.06 15.32 -14.94
C LEU A 111 -9.02 15.41 -13.82
N LEU A 112 -7.91 16.12 -14.07
CA LEU A 112 -6.85 16.29 -13.07
C LEU A 112 -7.40 16.94 -11.81
N SER A 113 -8.06 18.08 -11.94
CA SER A 113 -8.67 18.81 -10.82
C SER A 113 -9.72 17.97 -10.10
N ALA A 114 -10.54 17.22 -10.84
CA ALA A 114 -11.55 16.34 -10.25
C ALA A 114 -10.93 15.19 -9.44
N ILE A 115 -9.81 14.62 -9.89
CA ILE A 115 -9.09 13.59 -9.14
C ILE A 115 -8.41 14.19 -7.90
N GLU A 116 -7.76 15.34 -8.02
CA GLU A 116 -7.14 16.03 -6.87
C GLU A 116 -8.20 16.35 -5.80
N HIS A 117 -9.37 16.82 -6.22
CA HIS A 117 -10.50 17.06 -5.33
C HIS A 117 -11.03 15.77 -4.69
N ALA A 118 -11.21 14.70 -5.46
CA ALA A 118 -11.67 13.41 -4.94
C ALA A 118 -10.67 12.79 -3.94
N GLU A 119 -9.36 13.00 -4.12
CA GLU A 119 -8.35 12.56 -3.14
C GLU A 119 -8.46 13.35 -1.84
N ALA A 120 -8.64 14.67 -1.91
CA ALA A 120 -8.87 15.51 -0.74
C ALA A 120 -10.15 15.13 0.01
N GLU A 121 -11.24 14.82 -0.71
CA GLU A 121 -12.48 14.32 -0.13
C GLU A 121 -12.27 12.99 0.59
N ALA A 122 -11.53 12.05 -0.01
CA ALA A 122 -11.26 10.75 0.59
C ALA A 122 -10.49 10.87 1.92
N VAL A 123 -9.48 11.75 1.96
CA VAL A 123 -8.71 12.05 3.19
C VAL A 123 -9.62 12.70 4.24
N THR A 124 -10.43 13.68 3.83
CA THR A 124 -11.36 14.37 4.74
C THR A 124 -12.38 13.41 5.34
N PHE A 125 -12.96 12.52 4.52
CA PHE A 125 -13.90 11.50 4.98
C PHE A 125 -13.25 10.52 5.96
N ALA A 126 -12.04 10.05 5.66
CA ALA A 126 -11.30 9.16 6.56
C ALA A 126 -10.96 9.84 7.89
N ALA A 127 -10.54 11.11 7.88
CA ALA A 127 -10.28 11.88 9.08
C ALA A 127 -11.55 12.09 9.93
N ALA A 128 -12.70 12.34 9.30
CA ALA A 128 -13.98 12.42 10.00
C ALA A 128 -14.36 11.07 10.64
N ARG A 129 -14.17 9.97 9.92
CA ARG A 129 -14.39 8.62 10.45
C ARG A 129 -13.46 8.31 11.63
N TYR A 130 -12.21 8.73 11.55
CA TYR A 130 -11.25 8.59 12.65
C TYR A 130 -11.77 9.28 13.92
N ARG A 131 -12.20 10.55 13.83
CA ARG A 131 -12.74 11.29 14.98
C ARG A 131 -13.93 10.59 15.63
N GLN A 132 -14.85 10.04 14.83
CA GLN A 132 -16.00 9.28 15.34
C GLN A 132 -15.60 7.99 16.07
N LEU A 133 -14.54 7.32 15.62
CA LEU A 133 -14.07 6.09 16.25
C LEU A 133 -13.41 6.35 17.60
N MET A 134 -12.67 7.46 17.72
CA MET A 134 -12.05 7.91 18.98
C MET A 134 -13.07 8.24 20.09
N GLU A 135 -14.35 8.38 19.74
CA GLU A 135 -15.44 8.64 20.69
C GLU A 135 -16.16 7.35 21.10
N SER A 136 -15.74 6.18 20.59
CA SER A 136 -16.44 4.89 20.76
C SER A 136 -15.57 3.85 21.47
N GLU A 137 -16.18 2.96 22.27
CA GLU A 137 -15.47 1.92 23.02
C GLU A 137 -14.92 0.76 22.14
N ASP A 138 -15.35 0.65 20.87
CA ASP A 138 -15.03 -0.43 19.93
C ASP A 138 -13.79 -0.11 19.04
N GLU A 139 -12.72 0.32 19.71
CA GLU A 139 -11.88 1.41 19.22
C GLU A 139 -10.64 0.95 18.41
N MET A 140 -9.94 -0.08 18.88
CA MET A 140 -8.51 -0.21 18.57
C MET A 140 -8.18 -0.71 17.15
N VAL A 141 -9.02 -1.56 16.55
CA VAL A 141 -8.75 -2.13 15.20
C VAL A 141 -9.20 -1.19 14.10
N ALA A 142 -10.37 -0.58 14.25
CA ALA A 142 -10.94 0.35 13.27
C ALA A 142 -10.12 1.66 13.22
N GLU A 143 -9.70 2.17 14.37
CA GLU A 143 -8.80 3.33 14.47
C GLU A 143 -7.48 3.07 13.74
N ARG A 144 -6.80 1.95 14.04
CA ARG A 144 -5.52 1.61 13.41
C ARG A 144 -5.64 1.49 11.89
N ALA A 145 -6.74 0.92 11.38
CA ALA A 145 -6.97 0.81 9.94
C ALA A 145 -7.12 2.18 9.27
N VAL A 146 -7.89 3.09 9.87
CA VAL A 146 -8.10 4.46 9.35
C VAL A 146 -6.81 5.27 9.42
N ARG A 147 -6.06 5.19 10.53
CA ARG A 147 -4.75 5.86 10.66
C ARG A 147 -3.75 5.37 9.62
N ASN A 148 -3.61 4.06 9.44
CA ASN A 148 -2.73 3.48 8.43
C ASN A 148 -3.10 3.94 7.01
N PHE A 149 -4.39 4.11 6.72
CA PHE A 149 -4.83 4.66 5.44
C PHE A 149 -4.38 6.11 5.28
N LEU A 150 -4.61 6.96 6.28
CA LEU A 150 -4.25 8.38 6.28
C LEU A 150 -2.74 8.58 6.13
N GLU A 151 -1.91 7.84 6.89
CA GLU A 151 -0.45 7.87 6.80
C GLU A 151 0.09 7.56 5.40
N ARG A 152 -0.60 6.72 4.62
CA ARG A 152 -0.19 6.36 3.25
C ARG A 152 -0.73 7.31 2.19
N LYS A 153 -1.88 7.94 2.45
CA LYS A 153 -2.57 8.83 1.49
C LYS A 153 -2.09 10.26 1.58
N ASP A 154 -1.87 10.74 2.78
CA ASP A 154 -1.32 12.06 3.06
C ASP A 154 -0.22 11.97 4.13
N PRO A 155 0.97 11.45 3.78
CA PRO A 155 2.07 11.32 4.73
C PRO A 155 2.53 12.69 5.28
N ALA A 156 2.42 13.76 4.50
CA ALA A 156 2.87 15.09 4.93
C ALA A 156 2.04 15.61 6.13
N GLY A 157 0.73 15.36 6.12
CA GLY A 157 -0.17 15.75 7.21
C GLY A 157 -0.29 14.71 8.33
N TRP A 158 -0.14 13.42 8.03
CA TRP A 158 -0.50 12.33 8.95
C TRP A 158 0.64 11.38 9.33
N ALA A 159 1.83 11.49 8.76
CA ALA A 159 2.94 10.63 9.16
C ALA A 159 3.37 10.91 10.61
N ARG A 160 3.80 9.85 11.29
CA ARG A 160 4.44 9.97 12.60
C ARG A 160 5.76 10.72 12.46
N ILE A 161 5.86 11.85 13.14
CA ILE A 161 7.13 12.57 13.30
C ILE A 161 7.77 12.07 14.60
N ASP A 162 8.55 10.99 14.50
CA ASP A 162 9.37 10.54 15.63
C ASP A 162 10.65 11.39 15.65
N ARG A 163 10.69 12.41 16.52
CA ARG A 163 11.91 13.18 16.79
C ARG A 163 12.77 12.38 17.76
N HIS A 164 13.90 11.86 17.29
CA HIS A 164 14.92 11.27 18.15
C HIS A 164 15.99 12.30 18.43
N GLU A 165 15.95 12.89 19.63
CA GLU A 165 17.05 13.70 20.13
C GLU A 165 18.18 12.76 20.54
N VAL A 166 19.16 12.59 19.66
CA VAL A 166 20.38 11.86 19.97
C VAL A 166 21.25 12.80 20.82
N MET A 167 21.11 12.71 22.13
CA MET A 167 22.07 13.27 23.07
C MET A 167 23.37 12.48 22.93
N VAL A 168 24.29 12.95 22.09
CA VAL A 168 25.64 12.42 22.04
C VAL A 168 26.32 12.85 23.34
N GLY A 169 26.47 11.94 24.30
CA GLY A 169 27.32 12.15 25.46
C GLY A 169 28.77 12.24 25.00
N GLY A 170 29.25 13.46 24.73
CA GLY A 170 30.60 13.73 24.26
C GLY A 170 30.83 15.21 23.97
N ASP A 171 32.10 15.62 23.93
CA ASP A 171 32.54 16.96 23.54
C ASP A 171 32.09 17.26 22.09
N PRO A 172 31.29 18.31 21.83
CA PRO A 172 30.73 18.61 20.51
C PRO A 172 31.78 18.91 19.42
N GLY A 173 33.06 19.08 19.79
CA GLY A 173 34.17 19.26 18.85
C GLY A 173 34.97 17.99 18.52
N ARG A 174 34.64 16.84 19.12
CA ARG A 174 35.41 15.60 18.94
C ARG A 174 34.59 14.53 18.21
N PRO A 175 35.21 13.79 17.27
CA PRO A 175 34.59 12.60 16.69
C PRO A 175 34.18 11.62 17.79
N LEU A 176 33.06 10.94 17.58
CA LEU A 176 32.60 9.87 18.47
C LEU A 176 33.68 8.79 18.57
N GLU A 177 34.36 8.70 19.72
CA GLU A 177 35.40 7.71 19.96
C GLU A 177 34.75 6.39 20.40
N VAL A 178 34.48 5.52 19.43
CA VAL A 178 34.01 4.16 19.71
C VAL A 178 35.24 3.28 19.98
N SER A 179 35.71 3.26 21.23
CA SER A 179 36.75 2.31 21.65
C SER A 179 36.11 0.96 21.96
N LEU A 180 36.03 0.11 20.93
CA LEU A 180 35.74 -1.30 21.17
C LEU A 180 37.00 -1.91 21.78
N THR A 181 36.99 -2.21 23.08
CA THR A 181 38.12 -2.94 23.66
C THR A 181 38.20 -4.31 22.98
N ILE A 182 39.39 -4.63 22.47
CA ILE A 182 39.66 -5.92 21.79
C ILE A 182 39.22 -7.10 22.66
N LYS A 183 39.32 -6.95 23.99
CA LYS A 183 38.83 -7.93 24.98
C LYS A 183 37.31 -8.14 24.90
N GLU A 184 36.50 -7.08 24.89
CA GLU A 184 35.04 -7.18 24.81
C GLU A 184 34.58 -7.74 23.47
N GLN A 185 35.24 -7.39 22.37
CA GLN A 185 34.97 -7.97 21.06
C GLN A 185 35.33 -9.45 21.01
N ARG A 186 36.47 -9.83 21.60
CA ARG A 186 36.89 -11.23 21.70
C ARG A 186 35.92 -12.04 22.55
N ASP A 187 35.50 -11.52 23.69
CA ASP A 187 34.60 -12.21 24.61
C ASP A 187 33.19 -12.34 23.98
N ARG A 188 32.72 -11.32 23.26
CA ARG A 188 31.44 -11.36 22.52
C ARG A 188 31.48 -12.28 21.31
N ALA A 189 32.59 -12.28 20.56
CA ALA A 189 32.82 -13.22 19.46
C ALA A 189 32.91 -14.67 19.97
N ALA A 190 33.57 -14.91 21.11
CA ALA A 190 33.66 -16.22 21.75
C ALA A 190 32.28 -16.71 22.24
N ALA A 191 31.45 -15.84 22.80
CA ALA A 191 30.08 -16.18 23.19
C ALA A 191 29.23 -16.58 21.98
N ILE A 192 29.27 -15.81 20.89
CA ILE A 192 28.54 -16.10 19.65
C ILE A 192 29.03 -17.41 19.01
N LEU A 193 30.35 -17.65 18.97
CA LEU A 193 30.93 -18.90 18.48
C LEU A 193 30.51 -20.10 19.34
N THR A 194 30.49 -19.95 20.67
CA THR A 194 30.04 -21.00 21.59
C THR A 194 28.57 -21.33 21.36
N GLU A 195 27.73 -20.30 21.17
CA GLU A 195 26.31 -20.46 20.88
C GLU A 195 26.08 -21.14 19.52
N LEU A 196 26.86 -20.77 18.49
CA LEU A 196 26.81 -21.39 17.16
C LEU A 196 27.31 -22.85 17.15
N VAL A 197 28.34 -23.17 17.94
CA VAL A 197 28.85 -24.54 18.10
C VAL A 197 27.87 -25.41 18.91
N ALA A 198 27.19 -24.84 19.91
CA ALA A 198 26.13 -25.53 20.63
C ALA A 198 24.88 -25.75 19.75
N ALA A 199 24.58 -24.83 18.84
CA ALA A 199 23.42 -24.88 17.95
C ALA A 199 23.64 -25.78 16.72
N ASN A 200 24.86 -25.89 16.21
CA ASN A 200 25.23 -26.76 15.09
C ASN A 200 26.22 -27.81 15.57
N ALA A 201 25.75 -29.04 15.78
CA ALA A 201 26.58 -30.21 16.07
C ALA A 201 27.55 -30.51 14.91
N ILE A 202 28.61 -29.70 14.79
CA ILE A 202 29.78 -29.97 13.98
C ILE A 202 30.82 -30.53 14.95
N ASP A 203 31.28 -31.75 14.70
CA ASP A 203 32.30 -32.43 15.51
C ASP A 203 33.45 -31.50 15.88
N ALA A 204 33.77 -31.46 17.17
CA ALA A 204 34.78 -30.59 17.79
C ALA A 204 36.23 -30.82 17.30
N ALA A 205 36.44 -31.63 16.27
CA ALA A 205 37.75 -32.03 15.76
C ALA A 205 38.37 -31.06 14.73
N ILE A 206 37.67 -29.99 14.30
CA ILE A 206 38.15 -29.13 13.21
C ILE A 206 38.77 -27.80 13.68
N VAL A 207 38.66 -27.40 14.95
CA VAL A 207 39.17 -26.09 15.40
C VAL A 207 40.07 -26.22 16.62
N ASP A 208 41.33 -26.62 16.42
CA ASP A 208 42.38 -26.39 17.41
C ASP A 208 42.90 -24.95 17.28
N VAL A 209 42.27 -24.03 18.04
CA VAL A 209 42.65 -22.60 18.12
C VAL A 209 44.03 -22.42 18.77
N ALA A 210 44.58 -23.45 19.44
CA ALA A 210 45.90 -23.37 20.09
C ALA A 210 47.09 -23.39 19.10
N ALA A 211 46.84 -23.66 17.81
CA ALA A 211 47.87 -23.74 16.77
C ALA A 211 48.12 -22.42 15.99
N LEU A 212 47.47 -21.31 16.36
CA LEU A 212 47.75 -20.03 15.71
C LEU A 212 49.12 -19.48 16.18
N PRO A 213 50.12 -19.30 15.29
CA PRO A 213 51.40 -18.75 15.69
C PRO A 213 51.23 -17.31 16.17
N SER A 214 51.77 -17.03 17.35
CA SER A 214 51.86 -15.67 17.90
C SER A 214 52.62 -14.77 16.93
N PRO A 215 52.16 -13.55 16.63
CA PRO A 215 52.78 -12.71 15.62
C PRO A 215 54.14 -12.22 16.12
N GLU A 216 55.23 -12.84 15.64
CA GLU A 216 56.59 -12.33 15.84
C GLU A 216 56.72 -10.92 15.23
N GLU A 217 57.05 -9.98 16.09
CA GLU A 217 57.34 -8.58 15.76
C GLU A 217 58.68 -8.50 15.00
N LYS A 218 58.65 -8.50 13.67
CA LYS A 218 59.85 -8.17 12.87
C LYS A 218 59.87 -6.67 12.57
N PRO A 219 60.85 -5.90 13.08
CA PRO A 219 60.95 -4.48 12.78
C PRO A 219 61.35 -4.28 11.32
N ARG A 220 60.46 -3.67 10.52
CA ARG A 220 60.75 -3.25 9.15
C ARG A 220 61.75 -2.10 9.17
N LYS A 221 63.01 -2.38 8.83
CA LYS A 221 64.01 -1.35 8.49
C LYS A 221 63.49 -0.52 7.31
N ARG A 222 63.25 0.78 7.53
CA ARG A 222 63.03 1.76 6.46
C ARG A 222 64.34 1.90 5.67
N LYS A 223 64.34 1.53 4.38
CA LYS A 223 65.39 1.95 3.44
C LYS A 223 65.20 3.43 3.13
N GLY A 224 66.25 4.21 3.31
CA GLY A 224 66.32 5.64 3.04
C GLY A 224 66.22 5.95 1.55
N ALA A 225 65.74 7.17 1.29
CA ALA A 225 65.75 7.83 0.00
C ALA A 225 67.16 8.29 -0.36
N ALA A 226 67.57 7.98 -1.59
CA ALA A 226 68.31 8.84 -2.51
C ALA A 226 68.06 8.31 -3.91
#